data_AF-A0A971SK63-F1
#
_entry.id   AF-A0A971SK63-F1
#
_cell.length_a   1.000
_cell.length_b   1.000
_cell.length_c   1.000
_cell.angle_alpha   90.00
_cell.angle_beta   90.00
_cell.angle_gamma   90.00
#
_symmetry.space_group_name_H-M   'P 1'
#
loop_
_entity.id
_entity.type
_entity.pdbx_description
1 polymer ?
#
loop_
_entity_poly.entity_id
_entity_poly.type
_entity_poly.pdbx_seq_one_letter_code
_entity_poly.pdbx_strand_id
1 'polypeptide(L)'
;MNKGTNNAFRKYFVLILILMLTAALGVGFWFYDQSSEVAAPETELILLPELKWGSYRRITETIQNLPQKLRWRLEQPGREGEVGVLSSVEKGLSEETVDAALRLELAQREALLAEELQLRRRLIAMKIDRLVEQKRKQAEHRIEQALAEKRQEQAAELADFRRQKEKEYSSRLATLHFKMEMPDLSLEAKSRLAAEVATLQAELKAEVNRKAAALEKALADFAAAQQEVAAREVETYRRHLAAEGEQEYLREKKELEAEFWAWVRETEGVERFLAEDRE
;
A
#
# COMPACT_ATOMS: atom_id res chain seq x y z
N MET A 1 -25.57 -46.76 36.43
CA MET A 1 -24.88 -45.70 35.67
C MET A 1 -25.62 -44.37 35.88
N ASN A 2 -25.02 -43.44 36.62
CA ASN A 2 -25.71 -42.29 37.21
C ASN A 2 -26.00 -41.19 36.17
N LYS A 3 -27.28 -40.93 35.89
CA LYS A 3 -27.74 -39.85 35.00
C LYS A 3 -27.38 -38.44 35.51
N GLY A 4 -27.09 -38.29 36.81
CA GLY A 4 -26.75 -37.00 37.42
C GLY A 4 -25.34 -36.50 37.09
N THR A 5 -24.36 -37.38 36.94
CA THR A 5 -22.96 -36.99 36.68
C THR A 5 -22.78 -36.49 35.24
N ASN A 6 -23.46 -37.10 34.27
CA ASN A 6 -23.41 -36.68 32.86
C ASN A 6 -23.94 -35.26 32.64
N ASN A 7 -24.93 -34.84 33.42
CA ASN A 7 -25.49 -33.49 33.32
C ASN A 7 -24.58 -32.43 33.96
N ALA A 8 -23.83 -32.81 35.01
CA ALA A 8 -22.81 -31.95 35.59
C ALA A 8 -21.63 -31.76 34.62
N PHE A 9 -21.10 -32.85 34.04
CA PHE A 9 -20.03 -32.77 33.04
C PHE A 9 -20.42 -31.94 31.82
N ARG A 10 -21.66 -32.07 31.32
CA ARG A 10 -22.14 -31.26 30.20
C ARG A 10 -22.21 -29.77 30.54
N LYS A 11 -22.63 -29.42 31.77
CA LYS A 11 -22.64 -28.02 32.23
C LYS A 11 -21.22 -27.46 32.38
N TYR A 12 -20.28 -28.23 32.94
CA TYR A 12 -18.88 -27.82 33.03
C TYR A 12 -18.23 -27.64 31.65
N PHE A 13 -18.52 -28.54 30.71
CA PHE A 13 -17.99 -28.44 29.35
C PHE A 13 -18.51 -27.19 28.63
N VAL A 14 -19.80 -26.88 28.74
CA VAL A 14 -20.39 -25.65 28.17
C VAL A 14 -19.78 -24.41 28.83
N LEU A 15 -19.55 -24.43 30.14
CA LEU A 15 -18.97 -23.30 30.86
C LEU A 15 -17.51 -23.03 30.45
N ILE A 16 -16.71 -24.08 30.26
CA ILE A 16 -15.34 -23.98 29.74
C ILE A 16 -15.36 -23.45 28.30
N LEU A 17 -16.30 -23.90 27.47
CA LEU A 17 -16.39 -23.49 26.08
C LEU A 17 -16.76 -22.00 25.95
N ILE A 18 -17.66 -21.50 26.81
CA ILE A 18 -17.98 -20.07 26.89
C ILE A 18 -16.75 -19.27 27.36
N LEU A 19 -16.01 -19.78 28.35
CA LEU A 19 -14.84 -19.10 28.92
C LEU A 19 -13.68 -19.01 27.91
N MET A 20 -13.49 -20.05 27.10
CA MET A 20 -12.55 -20.04 25.96
C MET A 20 -12.98 -19.06 24.87
N LEU A 21 -14.29 -18.95 24.61
CA LEU A 21 -14.82 -18.02 23.61
C LEU A 21 -14.68 -16.55 24.07
N THR A 22 -14.92 -16.27 25.36
CA THR A 22 -14.69 -14.92 25.91
C THR A 22 -13.21 -14.57 26.00
N ALA A 23 -12.34 -15.55 26.27
CA ALA A 23 -10.88 -15.35 26.21
C ALA A 23 -10.40 -15.08 24.78
N ALA A 24 -10.91 -15.82 23.78
CA ALA A 24 -10.57 -15.58 22.37
C ALA A 24 -11.06 -14.21 21.87
N LEU A 25 -12.26 -13.78 22.28
CA LEU A 25 -12.79 -12.45 21.97
C LEU A 25 -12.03 -11.35 22.72
N GLY A 26 -11.64 -11.58 23.98
CA GLY A 26 -10.84 -10.64 24.77
C GLY A 26 -9.43 -10.44 24.20
N VAL A 27 -8.75 -11.52 23.79
CA VAL A 27 -7.44 -11.45 23.12
C VAL A 27 -7.58 -10.80 21.74
N GLY A 28 -8.63 -11.12 20.98
CA GLY A 28 -8.91 -10.48 19.69
C GLY A 28 -9.21 -8.97 19.81
N PHE A 29 -9.94 -8.56 20.85
CA PHE A 29 -10.23 -7.15 21.13
C PHE A 29 -9.00 -6.40 21.63
N TRP A 30 -8.17 -7.01 22.48
CA TRP A 30 -6.93 -6.41 22.96
C TRP A 30 -5.88 -6.28 21.84
N PHE A 31 -5.80 -7.24 20.92
CA PHE A 31 -4.94 -7.14 19.72
C PHE A 31 -5.44 -6.08 18.73
N TYR A 32 -6.76 -5.88 18.64
CA TYR A 32 -7.37 -4.85 17.79
C TYR A 32 -7.12 -3.44 18.37
N ASP A 33 -7.24 -3.29 19.68
CA ASP A 33 -7.00 -2.02 20.40
C ASP A 33 -5.50 -1.64 20.39
N GLN A 34 -4.61 -2.61 20.61
CA GLN A 34 -3.15 -2.40 20.52
C GLN A 34 -2.67 -2.15 19.08
N SER A 35 -3.41 -2.60 18.07
CA SER A 35 -3.18 -2.25 16.66
C SER A 35 -3.63 -0.83 16.29
N SER A 36 -4.43 -0.19 17.16
CA SER A 36 -4.95 1.18 16.94
C SER A 36 -4.09 2.26 17.58
N GLU A 37 -3.22 1.91 18.54
CA GLU A 37 -2.27 2.82 19.19
C GLU A 37 -0.93 2.98 18.45
N VAL A 38 -0.67 2.22 17.39
CA VAL A 38 0.43 2.51 16.48
C VAL A 38 0.00 3.63 15.55
N ALA A 39 0.10 4.84 16.10
CA ALA A 39 0.17 6.14 15.43
C ALA A 39 -0.51 6.18 14.07
N ALA A 40 -1.70 6.78 14.00
CA ALA A 40 -2.14 7.45 12.78
C ALA A 40 -1.06 8.48 12.42
N PRO A 41 -0.15 8.21 11.46
CA PRO A 41 0.88 9.16 11.13
C PRO A 41 0.24 10.04 10.08
N GLU A 42 0.00 11.28 10.48
CA GLU A 42 -0.07 12.47 9.63
C GLU A 42 -0.39 12.12 8.18
N THR A 43 -1.68 12.19 7.86
CA THR A 43 -2.08 12.61 6.53
C THR A 43 -1.38 13.95 6.27
N GLU A 44 -0.12 13.90 5.84
CA GLU A 44 0.36 14.77 4.79
C GLU A 44 -0.56 14.46 3.61
N LEU A 45 -1.73 15.10 3.68
CA LEU A 45 -2.48 15.55 2.55
C LEU A 45 -1.41 16.16 1.66
N ILE A 46 -0.94 15.38 0.69
CA ILE A 46 -0.63 15.96 -0.60
C ILE A 46 -1.94 16.63 -0.94
N LEU A 47 -2.04 17.92 -0.58
CA LEU A 47 -3.08 18.80 -1.02
C LEU A 47 -2.99 18.67 -2.53
N LEU A 48 -3.85 17.82 -3.09
CA LEU A 48 -4.19 17.87 -4.50
C LEU A 48 -4.46 19.35 -4.70
N PRO A 49 -3.63 20.08 -5.46
CA PRO A 49 -3.91 21.48 -5.65
C PRO A 49 -5.32 21.54 -6.23
N GLU A 50 -6.24 22.17 -5.49
CA GLU A 50 -7.58 22.50 -5.97
C GLU A 50 -7.39 23.57 -7.05
N LEU A 51 -6.85 23.15 -8.20
CA LEU A 51 -6.81 23.96 -9.41
C LEU A 51 -8.20 23.91 -10.02
N LYS A 52 -9.09 24.72 -9.44
CA LYS A 52 -10.35 25.11 -10.06
C LYS A 52 -10.01 26.04 -11.23
N TRP A 53 -10.70 25.89 -12.35
CA TRP A 53 -10.52 26.70 -13.56
C TRP A 53 -10.65 28.22 -13.32
N GLY A 54 -11.17 28.64 -12.16
CA GLY A 54 -11.16 30.03 -11.70
C GLY A 54 -9.79 30.72 -11.67
N SER A 55 -8.69 29.95 -11.68
CA SER A 55 -7.32 30.49 -11.83
C SER A 55 -6.98 30.88 -13.29
N TYR A 56 -7.58 30.22 -14.28
CA TYR A 56 -7.47 30.58 -15.70
C TYR A 56 -8.42 31.70 -16.12
N ARG A 57 -9.49 31.97 -15.35
CA ARG A 57 -10.38 33.14 -15.55
C ARG A 57 -9.57 34.45 -15.63
N ARG A 58 -8.53 34.55 -14.81
CA ARG A 58 -7.58 35.68 -14.79
C ARG A 58 -6.77 35.80 -16.08
N ILE A 59 -6.42 34.69 -16.74
CA ILE A 59 -5.70 34.70 -18.02
C ILE A 59 -6.63 35.21 -19.12
N THR A 60 -7.89 34.76 -19.16
CA THR A 60 -8.91 35.33 -20.06
C THR A 60 -9.22 36.79 -19.81
N GLU A 61 -9.32 37.24 -18.55
CA GLU A 61 -9.45 38.66 -18.24
C GLU A 61 -8.23 39.45 -18.72
N THR A 62 -7.04 38.86 -18.69
CA THR A 62 -5.81 39.49 -19.19
C THR A 62 -5.77 39.55 -20.73
N ILE A 63 -6.34 38.55 -21.41
CA ILE A 63 -6.47 38.48 -22.88
C ILE A 63 -7.60 39.36 -23.40
N GLN A 64 -8.73 39.46 -22.69
CA GLN A 64 -9.81 40.40 -23.01
C GLN A 64 -9.40 41.86 -22.79
N ASN A 65 -8.42 42.12 -21.89
CA ASN A 65 -7.84 43.45 -21.65
C ASN A 65 -6.58 43.75 -22.52
N LEU A 66 -6.09 42.79 -23.30
CA LEU A 66 -4.96 42.99 -24.22
C LEU A 66 -5.23 44.04 -25.33
N PRO A 67 -6.45 44.15 -25.92
CA PRO A 67 -6.77 45.22 -26.86
C PRO A 67 -6.61 46.62 -26.26
N GLN A 68 -6.97 46.81 -24.99
CA GLN A 68 -6.81 48.10 -24.29
C GLN A 68 -5.34 48.39 -23.97
N LYS A 69 -4.54 47.37 -23.66
CA LYS A 69 -3.09 47.50 -23.39
C LYS A 69 -2.23 47.60 -24.66
N LEU A 70 -2.78 47.38 -25.85
CA LEU A 70 -2.07 47.54 -27.12
C LEU A 70 -2.31 48.92 -27.77
N ARG A 71 -3.35 49.65 -27.36
CA ARG A 71 -3.64 51.01 -27.87
C ARG A 71 -2.50 52.02 -27.63
N TRP A 72 -1.81 51.95 -26.50
CA TRP A 72 -0.74 52.90 -26.16
C TRP A 72 0.63 52.56 -26.78
N ARG A 73 0.80 51.37 -27.39
CA ARG A 73 2.06 50.96 -28.05
C ARG A 73 2.09 51.22 -29.57
N LEU A 74 1.00 51.74 -30.13
CA LEU A 74 0.88 52.07 -31.56
C LEU A 74 0.98 53.58 -31.86
N GLU A 75 0.98 54.44 -30.85
CA GLU A 75 1.33 55.85 -31.03
C GLU A 75 2.84 56.02 -30.86
N GLN A 76 3.56 56.08 -31.98
CA GLN A 76 4.92 56.60 -31.98
C GLN A 76 4.88 58.09 -31.58
N PRO A 77 5.56 58.51 -30.51
CA PRO A 77 5.61 59.93 -30.15
C PRO A 77 6.53 60.64 -31.14
N GLY A 78 5.98 61.58 -31.93
CA GLY A 78 6.79 62.49 -32.75
C GLY A 78 6.42 62.66 -34.23
N ARG A 79 5.16 62.46 -34.65
CA ARG A 79 4.69 62.98 -35.95
C ARG A 79 3.53 63.95 -35.76
N GLU A 80 3.88 65.22 -35.61
CA GLU A 80 3.00 66.32 -35.94
C GLU A 80 2.84 66.35 -37.47
N GLY A 81 1.61 66.17 -37.95
CA GLY A 81 1.33 66.15 -39.38
C GLY A 81 -0.10 65.74 -39.69
N GLU A 82 -0.95 66.77 -39.80
CA GLU A 82 -2.20 66.79 -40.56
C GLU A 82 -3.44 66.10 -39.94
N VAL A 83 -4.26 66.97 -39.34
CA VAL A 83 -5.70 66.83 -39.21
C VAL A 83 -6.29 66.65 -40.62
N GLY A 84 -6.42 65.40 -41.05
CA GLY A 84 -6.97 65.04 -42.34
C GLY A 84 -7.68 63.71 -42.24
N VAL A 85 -9.01 63.77 -42.14
CA VAL A 85 -9.94 62.65 -42.37
C VAL A 85 -9.74 61.45 -41.41
N LEU A 86 -10.34 61.58 -40.22
CA LEU A 86 -10.77 60.43 -39.42
C LEU A 86 -11.93 59.72 -40.13
N SER A 87 -11.65 59.03 -41.23
CA SER A 87 -12.54 58.01 -41.78
C SER A 87 -11.68 56.83 -42.20
N SER A 88 -12.00 55.64 -41.70
CA SER A 88 -11.39 54.34 -42.03
C SER A 88 -10.34 53.76 -41.07
N VAL A 89 -10.37 54.12 -39.78
CA VAL A 89 -9.76 53.28 -38.70
C VAL A 89 -10.83 52.65 -37.79
N GLU A 90 -12.10 52.68 -38.20
CA GLU A 90 -13.08 51.64 -37.85
C GLU A 90 -12.99 50.50 -38.88
N LYS A 91 -11.81 49.92 -39.04
CA LYS A 91 -11.72 48.58 -39.62
C LYS A 91 -11.77 47.63 -38.44
N GLY A 92 -12.99 47.26 -38.08
CA GLY A 92 -13.23 46.12 -37.19
C GLY A 92 -12.34 44.96 -37.63
N LEU A 93 -11.75 44.27 -36.66
CA LEU A 93 -11.14 42.97 -36.89
C LEU A 93 -12.12 42.17 -37.76
N SER A 94 -11.71 41.75 -38.95
CA SER A 94 -12.59 40.97 -39.83
C SER A 94 -13.11 39.78 -39.05
N GLU A 95 -14.38 39.42 -39.22
CA GLU A 95 -15.01 38.27 -38.56
C GLU A 95 -14.12 37.01 -38.68
N GLU A 96 -13.49 36.80 -39.84
CA GLU A 96 -12.51 35.72 -40.07
C GLU A 96 -11.31 35.71 -39.11
N THR A 97 -10.80 36.88 -38.70
CA THR A 97 -9.68 36.98 -37.74
C THR A 97 -10.11 36.73 -36.30
N VAL A 98 -11.36 37.07 -35.96
CA VAL A 98 -11.94 36.81 -34.64
C VAL A 98 -12.26 35.31 -34.51
N ASP A 99 -12.87 34.72 -35.52
CA ASP A 99 -13.14 33.28 -35.62
C ASP A 99 -11.85 32.45 -35.56
N ALA A 100 -10.79 32.88 -36.24
CA ALA A 100 -9.50 32.19 -36.19
C ALA A 100 -8.86 32.25 -34.80
N ALA A 101 -8.99 33.36 -34.08
CA ALA A 101 -8.48 33.50 -32.72
C ALA A 101 -9.26 32.63 -31.72
N LEU A 102 -10.59 32.56 -31.87
CA LEU A 102 -11.46 31.74 -31.02
C LEU A 102 -11.22 30.23 -31.23
N ARG A 103 -11.04 29.79 -32.48
CA ARG A 103 -10.62 28.42 -32.79
C ARG A 103 -9.28 28.06 -32.16
N LEU A 104 -8.33 28.99 -32.16
CA LEU A 104 -7.03 28.79 -31.52
C LEU A 104 -7.17 28.67 -30.00
N GLU A 105 -7.97 29.52 -29.35
CA GLU A 105 -8.22 29.44 -27.90
C GLU A 105 -8.90 28.13 -27.53
N LEU A 106 -9.90 27.70 -28.30
CA LEU A 106 -10.60 26.44 -28.08
C LEU A 106 -9.64 25.25 -28.15
N ALA A 107 -8.81 25.19 -29.20
CA ALA A 107 -7.79 24.14 -29.35
C ALA A 107 -6.77 24.15 -28.19
N GLN A 108 -6.36 25.33 -27.70
CA GLN A 108 -5.47 25.44 -26.54
C GLN A 108 -6.11 24.91 -25.26
N ARG A 109 -7.39 25.21 -25.02
CA ARG A 109 -8.11 24.74 -23.83
C ARG A 109 -8.43 23.25 -23.88
N GLU A 110 -8.72 22.71 -25.05
CA GLU A 110 -8.84 21.26 -25.24
C GLU A 110 -7.52 20.55 -24.93
N ALA A 111 -6.39 21.10 -25.40
CA ALA A 111 -5.07 20.57 -25.08
C ALA A 111 -4.79 20.61 -23.57
N LEU A 112 -5.08 21.74 -22.90
CA LEU A 112 -4.94 21.87 -21.44
C LEU A 112 -5.82 20.87 -20.68
N LEU A 113 -7.08 20.68 -21.09
CA LEU A 113 -7.97 19.68 -20.48
C LEU A 113 -7.38 18.27 -20.60
N ALA A 114 -6.83 17.91 -21.77
CA ALA A 114 -6.19 16.62 -21.97
C ALA A 114 -4.96 16.43 -21.08
N GLU A 115 -4.11 17.46 -20.95
CA GLU A 115 -2.94 17.44 -20.06
C GLU A 115 -3.33 17.31 -18.59
N GLU A 116 -4.35 18.05 -18.14
CA GLU A 116 -4.86 17.98 -16.76
C GLU A 116 -5.40 16.58 -16.44
N LEU A 117 -6.19 15.98 -17.33
CA LEU A 117 -6.68 14.61 -17.14
C LEU A 117 -5.53 13.60 -17.08
N GLN A 118 -4.47 13.78 -17.88
CA GLN A 118 -3.28 12.94 -17.78
C GLN A 118 -2.55 13.12 -16.45
N LEU A 119 -2.41 14.35 -15.97
CA LEU A 119 -1.77 14.66 -14.69
C LEU A 119 -2.56 14.03 -13.53
N ARG A 120 -3.89 14.19 -13.50
CA ARG A 120 -4.76 13.57 -12.48
C ARG A 120 -4.59 12.06 -12.42
N ARG A 121 -4.57 11.41 -13.59
CA ARG A 121 -4.37 9.96 -13.66
C ARG A 121 -3.01 9.53 -13.12
N ARG A 122 -1.94 10.29 -13.39
CA ARG A 122 -0.60 10.04 -12.84
C ARG A 122 -0.56 10.23 -11.32
N LEU A 123 -1.18 11.28 -10.79
CA LEU A 123 -1.25 11.54 -9.36
C LEU A 123 -1.99 10.43 -8.60
N ILE A 124 -3.11 9.96 -9.14
CA ILE A 124 -3.86 8.83 -8.58
C ILE A 124 -2.99 7.57 -8.58
N ALA A 125 -2.30 7.26 -9.68
CA ALA A 125 -1.39 6.12 -9.76
C ALA A 125 -0.27 6.21 -8.71
N MET A 126 0.40 7.36 -8.58
CA MET A 126 1.44 7.57 -7.57
C MET A 126 0.92 7.42 -6.13
N LYS A 127 -0.28 7.92 -5.85
CA LYS A 127 -0.95 7.77 -4.54
C LYS A 127 -1.20 6.29 -4.24
N ILE A 128 -1.73 5.54 -5.21
CA ILE A 128 -1.95 4.09 -5.07
C ILE A 128 -0.62 3.38 -4.79
N ASP A 129 0.42 3.64 -5.60
CA ASP A 129 1.72 2.98 -5.44
C ASP A 129 2.35 3.27 -4.07
N ARG A 130 2.27 4.51 -3.58
CA ARG A 130 2.75 4.89 -2.24
C ARG A 130 2.02 4.09 -1.15
N LEU A 131 0.69 4.00 -1.22
CA LEU A 131 -0.12 3.31 -0.21
C LEU A 131 0.09 1.79 -0.26
N VAL A 132 0.21 1.21 -1.45
CA VAL A 132 0.52 -0.22 -1.64
C VAL A 132 1.89 -0.54 -1.06
N GLU A 133 2.90 0.29 -1.32
CA GLU A 133 4.24 0.09 -0.77
C GLU A 133 4.26 0.22 0.76
N GLN A 134 3.51 1.17 1.33
CA GLN A 134 3.34 1.27 2.78
C GLN A 134 2.70 0.00 3.35
N LYS A 135 1.64 -0.51 2.72
CA LYS A 135 0.97 -1.75 3.15
C LYS A 135 1.90 -2.96 3.06
N ARG A 136 2.73 -3.03 2.01
CA ARG A 136 3.74 -4.06 1.83
C ARG A 136 4.77 -4.05 2.96
N LYS A 137 5.33 -2.89 3.30
CA LYS A 137 6.28 -2.74 4.41
C LYS A 137 5.67 -3.13 5.76
N GLN A 138 4.41 -2.77 5.98
CA GLN A 138 3.68 -3.20 7.19
C GLN A 138 3.53 -4.72 7.24
N ALA A 139 3.22 -5.37 6.12
CA ALA A 139 3.10 -6.82 6.05
C ALA A 139 4.47 -7.51 6.25
N GLU A 140 5.53 -7.00 5.62
CA GLU A 140 6.90 -7.50 5.79
C GLU A 140 7.34 -7.44 7.26
N HIS A 141 7.10 -6.32 7.94
CA HIS A 141 7.43 -6.17 9.36
C HIS A 141 6.69 -7.19 10.24
N ARG A 142 5.39 -7.42 9.99
CA ARG A 142 4.61 -8.43 10.73
C ARG A 142 5.13 -9.84 10.49
N ILE A 143 5.52 -10.16 9.25
CA ILE A 143 6.11 -11.45 8.90
C ILE A 143 7.43 -11.63 9.63
N GLU A 144 8.29 -10.61 9.67
CA GLU A 144 9.57 -10.66 10.39
C GLU A 144 9.38 -10.93 11.88
N GLN A 145 8.43 -10.25 12.52
CA GLN A 145 8.07 -10.48 13.93
C GLN A 145 7.59 -11.92 14.17
N ALA A 146 6.62 -12.38 13.38
CA ALA A 146 6.08 -13.73 13.49
C ALA A 146 7.16 -14.81 13.25
N LEU A 147 8.08 -14.59 12.32
CA LEU A 147 9.20 -15.49 12.08
C LEU A 147 10.24 -15.48 13.21
N ALA A 148 10.50 -14.32 13.81
CA ALA A 148 11.39 -14.21 14.95
C ALA A 148 10.84 -14.97 16.16
N GLU A 149 9.56 -14.77 16.49
CA GLU A 149 8.86 -15.51 17.53
C GLU A 149 8.89 -17.01 17.24
N LYS A 150 8.58 -17.41 16.00
CA LYS A 150 8.57 -18.83 15.64
C LYS A 150 9.93 -19.49 15.76
N ARG A 151 11.00 -18.78 15.36
CA ARG A 151 12.38 -19.25 15.54
C ARG A 151 12.73 -19.41 17.02
N GLN A 152 12.30 -18.48 17.86
CA GLN A 152 12.54 -18.56 19.30
C GLN A 152 11.81 -19.75 19.93
N GLU A 153 10.54 -19.98 19.59
CA GLU A 153 9.78 -21.16 20.02
C GLU A 153 10.48 -22.46 19.61
N GLN A 154 10.87 -22.58 18.34
CA GLN A 154 11.54 -23.77 17.83
C GLN A 154 12.93 -23.97 18.44
N ALA A 155 13.67 -22.90 18.73
CA ALA A 155 14.96 -22.98 19.41
C ALA A 155 14.81 -23.49 20.84
N ALA A 156 13.78 -23.03 21.57
CA ALA A 156 13.44 -23.55 22.89
C ALA A 156 13.03 -25.03 22.82
N GLU A 157 12.17 -25.40 21.88
CA GLU A 157 11.75 -26.79 21.65
C GLU A 157 12.94 -27.70 21.37
N LEU A 158 13.88 -27.26 20.52
CA LEU A 158 15.09 -28.02 20.19
C LEU A 158 16.03 -28.13 21.40
N ALA A 159 16.17 -27.07 22.20
CA ALA A 159 16.99 -27.09 23.41
C ALA A 159 16.44 -28.06 24.45
N ASP A 160 15.12 -28.06 24.66
CA ASP A 160 14.48 -28.98 25.60
C ASP A 160 14.54 -30.43 25.10
N PHE A 161 14.36 -30.64 23.79
CA PHE A 161 14.56 -31.96 23.19
C PHE A 161 16.00 -32.47 23.37
N ARG A 162 17.01 -31.60 23.14
CA ARG A 162 18.43 -31.94 23.38
C ARG A 162 18.67 -32.31 24.84
N ARG A 163 18.19 -31.51 25.78
CA ARG A 163 18.33 -31.78 27.22
C ARG A 163 17.67 -33.10 27.62
N GLN A 164 16.50 -33.40 27.08
CA GLN A 164 15.81 -34.66 27.34
C GLN A 164 16.64 -35.84 26.82
N LYS A 165 17.13 -35.74 25.58
CA LYS A 165 17.93 -36.80 24.96
C LYS A 165 19.28 -36.98 25.62
N GLU A 166 19.96 -35.91 26.00
CA GLU A 166 21.21 -35.99 26.77
C GLU A 166 21.00 -36.68 28.12
N LYS A 167 19.90 -36.43 28.83
CA LYS A 167 19.56 -37.17 30.06
C LYS A 167 19.32 -38.65 29.80
N GLU A 168 18.58 -39.00 28.75
CA GLU A 168 18.35 -40.40 28.36
C GLU A 168 19.66 -41.13 28.02
N TYR A 169 20.53 -40.50 27.22
CA TYR A 169 21.76 -41.11 26.74
C TYR A 169 22.90 -41.06 27.76
N SER A 170 23.01 -40.02 28.60
CA SER A 170 24.05 -39.91 29.63
C SER A 170 24.00 -41.07 30.63
N SER A 171 22.81 -41.51 31.05
CA SER A 171 22.68 -42.66 31.93
C SER A 171 23.22 -43.97 31.31
N ARG A 172 22.93 -44.17 30.01
CA ARG A 172 23.39 -45.33 29.23
C ARG A 172 24.89 -45.26 28.99
N LEU A 173 25.40 -44.10 28.61
CA LEU A 173 26.83 -43.86 28.39
C LEU A 173 27.64 -44.01 29.67
N ALA A 174 27.16 -43.48 30.81
CA ALA A 174 27.83 -43.63 32.10
C ALA A 174 27.93 -45.11 32.50
N THR A 175 26.89 -45.91 32.26
CA THR A 175 26.90 -47.35 32.50
C THR A 175 27.94 -48.06 31.63
N LEU A 176 28.06 -47.68 30.35
CA LEU A 176 29.04 -48.26 29.42
C LEU A 176 30.48 -47.84 29.76
N HIS A 177 30.69 -46.58 30.13
CA HIS A 177 31.99 -46.07 30.58
C HIS A 177 32.43 -46.74 31.88
N PHE A 178 31.53 -46.89 32.85
CA PHE A 178 31.82 -47.64 34.08
C PHE A 178 32.20 -49.10 33.77
N LYS A 179 31.49 -49.76 32.84
CA LYS A 179 31.86 -51.10 32.39
C LYS A 179 33.28 -51.09 31.81
N MET A 180 33.63 -50.16 30.93
CA MET A 180 34.97 -50.08 30.32
C MET A 180 36.12 -49.96 31.34
N GLU A 181 35.88 -49.35 32.49
CA GLU A 181 36.88 -49.13 33.54
C GLU A 181 37.14 -50.37 34.43
N MET A 182 36.37 -51.46 34.28
CA MET A 182 36.60 -52.65 35.10
C MET A 182 37.98 -53.29 34.80
N PRO A 183 38.75 -53.65 35.85
CA PRO A 183 40.14 -54.08 35.71
C PRO A 183 40.32 -55.40 34.94
N ASP A 184 39.32 -56.28 34.93
CA ASP A 184 39.42 -57.65 34.37
C ASP A 184 38.87 -57.78 32.94
N LEU A 185 38.66 -56.67 32.23
CA LEU A 185 38.11 -56.68 30.87
C LEU A 185 39.17 -57.02 29.80
N SER A 186 38.84 -57.99 28.95
CA SER A 186 39.64 -58.34 27.77
C SER A 186 39.66 -57.20 26.75
N LEU A 187 40.71 -57.15 25.94
CA LEU A 187 40.88 -56.15 24.88
C LEU A 187 39.70 -56.17 23.89
N GLU A 188 39.19 -57.36 23.53
CA GLU A 188 38.03 -57.52 22.65
C GLU A 188 36.73 -57.00 23.29
N ALA A 189 36.55 -57.18 24.59
CA ALA A 189 35.37 -56.66 25.26
C ALA A 189 35.41 -55.13 25.38
N LYS A 190 36.60 -54.55 25.60
CA LYS A 190 36.81 -53.09 25.57
C LYS A 190 36.53 -52.50 24.18
N SER A 191 36.97 -53.16 23.10
CA SER A 191 36.70 -52.68 21.74
C SER A 191 35.21 -52.74 21.36
N ARG A 192 34.49 -53.79 21.80
CA ARG A 192 33.03 -53.88 21.63
C ARG A 192 32.29 -52.77 22.36
N LEU A 193 32.63 -52.52 23.64
CA LEU A 193 32.03 -51.42 24.41
C LEU A 193 32.32 -50.04 23.79
N ALA A 194 33.53 -49.83 23.26
CA ALA A 194 33.87 -48.59 22.57
C ALA A 194 33.04 -48.40 21.28
N ALA A 195 32.78 -49.47 20.52
CA ALA A 195 31.91 -49.44 19.36
C ALA A 195 30.44 -49.13 19.74
N GLU A 196 29.94 -49.69 20.85
CA GLU A 196 28.61 -49.38 21.38
C GLU A 196 28.49 -47.91 21.80
N VAL A 197 29.49 -47.36 22.50
CA VAL A 197 29.56 -45.92 22.84
C VAL A 197 29.53 -45.06 21.59
N ALA A 198 30.35 -45.37 20.58
CA ALA A 198 30.38 -44.63 19.33
C ALA A 198 29.03 -44.68 18.60
N THR A 199 28.36 -45.84 18.61
CA THR A 199 27.03 -46.02 18.01
C THR A 199 25.98 -45.17 18.72
N LEU A 200 25.91 -45.20 20.05
CA LEU A 200 24.97 -44.39 20.83
C LEU A 200 25.19 -42.89 20.66
N GLN A 201 26.45 -42.45 20.59
CA GLN A 201 26.76 -41.04 20.32
C GLN A 201 26.32 -40.62 18.91
N ALA A 202 26.51 -41.49 17.91
CA ALA A 202 26.06 -41.25 16.54
C ALA A 202 24.52 -41.20 16.46
N GLU A 203 23.82 -42.11 17.15
CA GLU A 203 22.36 -42.13 17.24
C GLU A 203 21.80 -40.86 17.87
N LEU A 204 22.34 -40.43 19.02
CA LEU A 204 21.97 -39.17 19.67
C LEU A 204 22.08 -37.98 18.71
N LYS A 205 23.24 -37.87 18.03
CA LYS A 205 23.48 -36.79 17.06
C LYS A 205 22.50 -36.88 15.89
N ALA A 206 22.22 -38.07 15.39
CA ALA A 206 21.27 -38.28 14.29
C ALA A 206 19.84 -37.90 14.70
N GLU A 207 19.38 -38.27 15.90
CA GLU A 207 18.05 -37.89 16.40
C GLU A 207 17.89 -36.37 16.56
N VAL A 208 18.88 -35.71 17.18
CA VAL A 208 18.88 -34.25 17.32
C VAL A 208 18.88 -33.55 15.96
N ASN A 209 19.69 -34.03 15.01
CA ASN A 209 19.73 -33.46 13.67
C ASN A 209 18.43 -33.68 12.89
N ARG A 210 17.80 -34.85 13.02
CA ARG A 210 16.47 -35.11 12.41
C ARG A 210 15.42 -34.16 12.94
N LYS A 211 15.39 -33.92 14.26
CA LYS A 211 14.45 -32.96 14.87
C LYS A 211 14.75 -31.53 14.42
N ALA A 212 16.02 -31.13 14.39
CA ALA A 212 16.42 -29.81 13.89
C ALA A 212 15.98 -29.59 12.43
N ALA A 213 16.26 -30.54 11.53
CA ALA A 213 15.84 -30.47 10.13
C ALA A 213 14.31 -30.41 9.96
N ALA A 214 13.56 -31.14 10.80
CA ALA A 214 12.10 -31.09 10.78
C ALA A 214 11.56 -29.71 11.20
N LEU A 215 12.18 -29.06 12.20
CA LEU A 215 11.82 -27.72 12.64
C LEU A 215 12.19 -26.65 11.60
N GLU A 216 13.36 -26.76 10.97
CA GLU A 216 13.76 -25.87 9.87
C GLU A 216 12.79 -25.95 8.69
N LYS A 217 12.38 -27.17 8.31
CA LYS A 217 11.35 -27.35 7.28
C LYS A 217 10.03 -26.70 7.68
N ALA A 218 9.56 -26.93 8.90
CA ALA A 218 8.33 -26.32 9.40
C ALA A 218 8.40 -24.79 9.43
N LEU A 219 9.57 -24.21 9.70
CA LEU A 219 9.79 -22.77 9.65
C LEU A 219 9.70 -22.22 8.22
N ALA A 220 10.28 -22.94 7.25
CA ALA A 220 10.20 -22.58 5.84
C ALA A 220 8.77 -22.64 5.32
N ASP A 221 8.03 -23.70 5.66
CA ASP A 221 6.61 -23.87 5.31
C ASP A 221 5.76 -22.75 5.93
N PHE A 222 6.03 -22.39 7.20
CA PHE A 222 5.37 -21.26 7.86
C PHE A 222 5.68 -19.92 7.19
N ALA A 223 6.95 -19.67 6.83
CA ALA A 223 7.35 -18.45 6.13
C ALA A 223 6.65 -18.32 4.77
N ALA A 224 6.59 -19.40 4.00
CA ALA A 224 5.90 -19.43 2.71
C ALA A 224 4.40 -19.13 2.87
N ALA A 225 3.74 -19.74 3.85
CA ALA A 225 2.33 -19.50 4.14
C ALA A 225 2.07 -18.04 4.52
N GLN A 226 2.92 -17.44 5.36
CA GLN A 226 2.80 -16.04 5.75
C GLN A 226 3.00 -15.09 4.56
N GLN A 227 3.97 -15.37 3.69
CA GLN A 227 4.21 -14.59 2.48
C GLN A 227 3.02 -14.67 1.51
N GLU A 228 2.41 -15.83 1.35
CA GLU A 228 1.24 -16.02 0.47
C GLU A 228 0.02 -15.23 0.99
N VAL A 229 -0.23 -15.27 2.30
CA VAL A 229 -1.30 -14.51 2.93
C VAL A 229 -1.07 -13.01 2.76
N ALA A 230 0.14 -12.52 3.08
CA ALA A 230 0.50 -11.12 2.93
C ALA A 230 0.39 -10.64 1.47
N ALA A 231 0.84 -11.43 0.51
CA ALA A 231 0.75 -11.09 -0.91
C ALA A 231 -0.72 -10.95 -1.37
N ARG A 232 -1.61 -11.84 -0.92
CA ARG A 232 -3.05 -11.76 -1.21
C ARG A 232 -3.69 -10.53 -0.58
N GLU A 233 -3.32 -10.18 0.64
CA GLU A 233 -3.81 -8.98 1.31
C GLU A 233 -3.39 -7.71 0.57
N VAL A 234 -2.10 -7.59 0.20
CA VAL A 234 -1.57 -6.44 -0.55
C VAL A 234 -2.23 -6.32 -1.92
N GLU A 235 -2.42 -7.42 -2.64
CA GLU A 235 -3.09 -7.43 -3.94
C GLU A 235 -4.57 -7.05 -3.83
N THR A 236 -5.27 -7.55 -2.81
CA THR A 236 -6.66 -7.18 -2.54
C THR A 236 -6.78 -5.68 -2.25
N TYR A 237 -5.86 -5.15 -1.43
CA TYR A 237 -5.78 -3.74 -1.11
C TYR A 237 -5.49 -2.89 -2.35
N ARG A 238 -4.56 -3.32 -3.22
CA ARG A 238 -4.27 -2.66 -4.50
C ARG A 238 -5.50 -2.57 -5.38
N ARG A 239 -6.26 -3.66 -5.53
CA ARG A 239 -7.48 -3.68 -6.35
C ARG A 239 -8.54 -2.74 -5.80
N HIS A 240 -8.69 -2.70 -4.48
CA HIS A 240 -9.61 -1.78 -3.82
C HIS A 240 -9.23 -0.33 -4.10
N LEU A 241 -7.97 0.05 -3.88
CA LEU A 241 -7.47 1.40 -4.18
C LEU A 241 -7.58 1.77 -5.67
N ALA A 242 -7.36 0.81 -6.57
CA ALA A 242 -7.52 1.03 -8.00
C ALA A 242 -8.97 1.31 -8.39
N ALA A 243 -9.93 0.60 -7.79
CA ALA A 243 -11.35 0.85 -8.00
C ALA A 243 -11.78 2.21 -7.45
N GLU A 244 -11.31 2.58 -6.25
CA GLU A 244 -11.56 3.91 -5.68
C GLU A 244 -10.93 5.02 -6.52
N GLY A 245 -9.68 4.85 -6.95
CA GLY A 245 -8.98 5.81 -7.81
C GLY A 245 -9.65 5.99 -9.17
N GLU A 246 -10.19 4.93 -9.78
CA GLU A 246 -10.94 5.04 -11.02
C GLU A 246 -12.26 5.81 -10.82
N GLN A 247 -12.95 5.57 -9.70
CA GLN A 247 -14.16 6.34 -9.37
C GLN A 247 -13.85 7.82 -9.13
N GLU A 248 -12.76 8.12 -8.41
CA GLU A 248 -12.25 9.48 -8.21
C GLU A 248 -11.96 10.16 -9.56
N TYR A 249 -11.20 9.48 -10.43
CA TYR A 249 -10.88 9.98 -11.77
C TYR A 249 -12.11 10.26 -12.63
N LEU A 250 -13.08 9.33 -12.68
CA LEU A 250 -14.29 9.48 -13.47
C LEU A 250 -15.17 10.64 -12.98
N ARG A 251 -15.18 10.91 -11.67
CA ARG A 251 -15.89 12.06 -11.10
C ARG A 251 -15.20 13.37 -11.50
N GLU A 252 -13.89 13.48 -11.24
CA GLU A 252 -13.12 14.67 -11.58
C GLU A 252 -13.15 14.96 -13.09
N LYS A 253 -13.08 13.92 -13.92
CA LYS A 253 -13.19 14.05 -15.38
C LYS A 253 -14.52 14.67 -15.79
N LYS A 254 -15.63 14.19 -15.24
CA LYS A 254 -16.97 14.74 -15.54
C LYS A 254 -17.09 16.20 -15.11
N GLU A 255 -16.52 16.56 -13.97
CA GLU A 255 -16.50 17.93 -13.47
C GLU A 255 -15.69 18.84 -14.40
N LEU A 256 -14.47 18.45 -14.76
CA LEU A 256 -13.61 19.22 -15.66
C LEU A 256 -14.21 19.37 -17.07
N GLU A 257 -14.78 18.30 -17.63
CA GLU A 257 -15.48 18.36 -18.92
C GLU A 257 -16.73 19.24 -18.83
N ALA A 258 -17.49 19.19 -17.74
CA ALA A 258 -18.66 20.04 -17.55
C ALA A 258 -18.28 21.52 -17.45
N GLU A 259 -17.21 21.86 -16.73
CA GLU A 259 -16.66 23.21 -16.66
C GLU A 259 -16.17 23.70 -18.03
N PHE A 260 -15.48 22.85 -18.79
CA PHE A 260 -15.05 23.16 -20.16
C PHE A 260 -16.26 23.45 -21.06
N TRP A 261 -17.28 22.59 -21.07
CA TRP A 261 -18.47 22.79 -21.91
C TRP A 261 -19.33 23.97 -21.46
N ALA A 262 -19.34 24.32 -20.16
CA ALA A 262 -19.99 25.53 -19.68
C ALA A 262 -19.29 26.77 -20.25
N TRP A 263 -17.95 26.80 -20.21
CA TRP A 263 -17.16 27.88 -20.80
C TRP A 263 -17.36 27.99 -22.32
N VAL A 264 -17.38 26.86 -23.06
CA VAL A 264 -17.65 26.85 -24.51
C VAL A 264 -19.01 27.50 -24.79
N ARG A 265 -20.07 27.10 -24.08
CA ARG A 265 -21.41 27.68 -24.24
C ARG A 265 -21.48 29.17 -23.91
N GLU A 266 -20.75 29.62 -22.88
CA GLU A 266 -20.66 31.05 -22.55
C GLU A 266 -19.96 31.83 -23.67
N THR A 267 -18.90 31.26 -24.26
CA THR A 267 -18.08 31.93 -25.28
C THR A 267 -18.74 31.93 -26.66
N GLU A 268 -19.34 30.82 -27.09
CA GLU A 268 -20.19 30.75 -28.29
C GLU A 268 -21.49 31.57 -28.11
N GLY A 269 -22.00 31.67 -26.88
CA GLY A 269 -23.10 32.54 -26.53
C GLY A 269 -22.75 34.03 -26.71
N VAL A 270 -21.52 34.42 -26.39
CA VAL A 270 -21.00 35.79 -26.63
C VAL A 270 -20.89 36.12 -28.12
N GLU A 271 -20.57 35.14 -28.99
CA GLU A 271 -20.59 35.36 -30.45
C GLU A 271 -21.98 35.74 -30.98
N ARG A 272 -23.07 35.21 -30.40
CA ARG A 272 -24.43 35.63 -30.79
C ARG A 272 -24.78 37.07 -30.39
N PHE A 273 -24.24 37.56 -29.29
CA PHE A 273 -24.51 38.93 -28.82
C PHE A 273 -23.73 40.02 -29.57
N LEU A 274 -22.70 39.66 -30.35
CA LEU A 274 -22.00 40.61 -31.23
C LEU A 274 -22.66 40.77 -32.61
N ALA A 275 -23.60 39.90 -32.96
CA ALA A 275 -24.35 39.96 -34.22
C ALA A 275 -25.66 40.76 -34.12
N GLU A 276 -26.21 40.97 -32.91
CA GLU A 276 -27.53 41.61 -32.72
C GLU A 276 -27.51 43.15 -32.59
N ASP A 277 -26.35 43.82 -32.60
CA ASP A 277 -26.27 45.29 -32.65
C ASP A 277 -26.29 45.86 -34.09
N ARG A 278 -26.83 45.10 -35.05
CA ARG A 278 -27.13 45.55 -36.42
C ARG A 278 -28.59 45.31 -36.79
N GLU A 279 -29.51 46.02 -36.15
CA GLU A 279 -30.77 46.46 -36.80
C GLU A 279 -31.11 47.91 -36.40
#